data_AF-A0A0J7KY28-F1
#
_entry.id   AF-A0A0J7KY28-F1
#
_cell.length_a   1.000
_cell.length_b   1.000
_cell.length_c   1.000
_cell.angle_alpha   90.00
_cell.angle_beta   90.00
_cell.angle_gamma   90.00
#
_symmetry.space_group_name_H-M   'P 1'
#
loop_
_entity.id
_entity.type
_entity.pdbx_description
1 polymer ?
#
loop_
_entity_poly.entity_id
_entity_poly.type
_entity_poly.pdbx_seq_one_letter_code
_entity_poly.pdbx_strand_id
1 'polypeptide(L)'
;MIFEINSQYLRQNQIPQTVQDDAVSHSKKKRKRSQLLPERDLEEVDHVKQIFNAIISTAKTRGLLNENISLDNNEAARLASQKFYQDTYCLEDENLYGSNDTIDAVISEAHNKKYVFPQKCTFYCYDVRDIEKKMELNNQYDFILLDPPWWNKSIRRKKIKYAEASYKMMYNEELIKIPIRKLLHSNGIVAIWCTNSSNHLNSIFNEIFPSWGITYRAKWYWIKVTQAGDTICNFNSAPGKQPFESLILGSALKEDKVNIPDGKLMISVPSAVHSHKPPLTEIIKEYLPNEPKCLEIFARYLLPGWTSWGLEILKFQHLSLYEILDESKRTESDADNKRSENESKN
;
A
#
# COMPACT_ATOMS: atom_id res chain seq x y z
N MET A 1 13.00 -27.45 -27.65
CA MET A 1 14.18 -27.34 -26.77
C MET A 1 14.35 -25.86 -26.44
N ILE A 2 14.75 -25.59 -25.19
CA ILE A 2 15.31 -24.32 -24.69
C ILE A 2 14.27 -23.23 -24.29
N PHE A 3 13.52 -23.50 -23.21
CA PHE A 3 13.58 -22.79 -21.90
C PHE A 3 12.26 -23.01 -21.13
N GLU A 4 12.33 -23.73 -20.01
CA GLU A 4 11.31 -23.69 -18.95
C GLU A 4 11.53 -22.41 -18.12
N ILE A 5 10.60 -21.47 -18.21
CA ILE A 5 10.57 -20.32 -17.29
C ILE A 5 10.01 -20.82 -15.97
N ASN A 6 10.90 -21.32 -15.12
CA ASN A 6 10.61 -21.60 -13.73
C ASN A 6 10.69 -20.29 -12.93
N SER A 7 9.61 -19.50 -12.96
CA SER A 7 9.50 -18.31 -12.11
C SER A 7 9.42 -18.75 -10.65
N GLN A 8 10.49 -18.49 -9.89
CA GLN A 8 10.65 -18.82 -8.46
C GLN A 8 9.63 -18.12 -7.52
N TYR A 9 8.68 -17.37 -8.08
CA TYR A 9 7.58 -16.70 -7.38
C TYR A 9 6.28 -17.48 -7.29
N LEU A 10 6.21 -18.69 -7.85
CA LEU A 10 5.03 -19.55 -7.73
C LEU A 10 4.93 -20.11 -6.31
N ARG A 11 3.91 -19.69 -5.55
CA ARG A 11 3.55 -20.38 -4.29
C ARG A 11 3.08 -21.81 -4.64
N GLN A 12 3.33 -22.80 -3.78
CA GLN A 12 2.98 -24.23 -3.98
C GLN A 12 1.57 -24.53 -4.51
N ASN A 13 0.61 -23.60 -4.37
CA ASN A 13 -0.75 -23.74 -4.89
C ASN A 13 -0.92 -23.29 -6.35
N GLN A 14 0.17 -22.92 -7.03
CA GLN A 14 0.21 -22.44 -8.42
C GLN A 14 1.03 -23.36 -9.33
N ILE A 15 1.43 -24.53 -8.81
CA ILE A 15 1.94 -25.64 -9.61
C ILE A 15 0.73 -26.27 -10.30
N PRO A 16 0.69 -26.37 -11.65
CA PRO A 16 -0.28 -27.21 -12.32
C PRO A 16 -0.10 -28.65 -11.80
N GLN A 17 -1.15 -29.25 -11.23
CA GLN A 17 -1.11 -30.68 -10.92
C GLN A 17 -0.82 -31.43 -12.22
N THR A 18 0.37 -31.99 -12.33
CA THR A 18 0.72 -32.93 -13.38
C THR A 18 -0.24 -34.11 -13.28
N VAL A 19 -0.93 -34.37 -14.39
CA VAL A 19 -1.79 -35.53 -14.56
C VAL A 19 -0.88 -36.75 -14.54
N GLN A 20 -0.89 -37.48 -13.42
CA GLN A 20 -0.62 -38.91 -13.45
C GLN A 20 -1.97 -39.58 -13.61
N ASP A 21 -2.21 -40.10 -14.81
CA ASP A 21 -3.26 -41.06 -15.07
C ASP A 21 -2.97 -42.30 -14.22
N ASP A 22 -3.82 -42.54 -13.22
CA ASP A 22 -4.20 -43.88 -12.84
C ASP A 22 -5.71 -43.90 -12.56
N ALA A 23 -6.37 -44.80 -13.26
CA ALA A 23 -7.81 -44.95 -13.32
C ALA A 23 -8.42 -45.27 -11.94
N VAL A 24 -9.50 -44.58 -11.56
CA VAL A 24 -10.81 -45.15 -11.18
C VAL A 24 -11.84 -44.02 -11.16
N SER A 25 -12.93 -44.24 -11.89
CA SER A 25 -14.08 -43.37 -12.11
C SER A 25 -14.81 -42.95 -10.83
N HIS A 26 -15.09 -41.65 -10.65
CA HIS A 26 -16.34 -41.17 -10.02
C HIS A 26 -16.72 -39.79 -10.55
N SER A 27 -17.79 -39.75 -11.34
CA SER A 27 -18.31 -38.53 -11.99
C SER A 27 -18.80 -37.51 -10.95
N LYS A 28 -18.22 -36.30 -10.96
CA LYS A 28 -18.83 -35.10 -10.35
C LYS A 28 -18.85 -34.00 -11.40
N LYS A 29 -20.07 -33.66 -11.86
CA LYS A 29 -20.36 -32.62 -12.84
C LYS A 29 -19.72 -31.28 -12.43
N LYS A 30 -18.58 -30.92 -13.04
CA LYS A 30 -18.06 -29.54 -13.01
C LYS A 30 -18.97 -28.68 -13.88
N ARG A 31 -19.76 -27.81 -13.25
CA ARG A 31 -20.49 -26.73 -13.94
C ARG A 31 -19.49 -25.91 -14.76
N LYS A 32 -19.59 -25.95 -16.10
CA LYS A 32 -18.95 -24.98 -17.00
C LYS A 32 -19.49 -23.60 -16.65
N ARG A 33 -18.68 -22.79 -15.96
CA ARG A 33 -18.96 -21.36 -15.79
C ARG A 33 -18.52 -20.70 -17.10
N SER A 34 -19.46 -20.11 -17.82
CA SER A 34 -19.21 -19.44 -19.10
C SER A 34 -18.10 -18.40 -18.94
N GLN A 35 -17.01 -18.59 -19.68
CA GLN A 35 -15.95 -17.60 -19.89
C GLN A 35 -16.44 -16.61 -20.95
N LEU A 36 -17.10 -15.53 -20.53
CA LEU A 36 -17.18 -14.32 -21.32
C LEU A 36 -16.68 -13.20 -20.41
N LEU A 37 -15.53 -12.66 -20.77
CA LEU A 37 -14.87 -11.56 -20.09
C LEU A 37 -15.65 -10.27 -20.40
N PRO A 38 -15.83 -9.35 -19.44
CA PRO A 38 -16.24 -8.00 -19.77
C PRO A 38 -15.12 -7.34 -20.59
N GLU A 39 -15.41 -6.94 -21.83
CA GLU A 39 -14.46 -6.31 -22.77
C GLU A 39 -13.66 -5.16 -22.13
N ARG A 40 -14.34 -4.37 -21.29
CA ARG A 40 -13.79 -3.27 -20.49
C ARG A 40 -12.60 -3.67 -19.60
N ASP A 41 -12.62 -4.88 -19.01
CA ASP A 41 -11.55 -5.32 -18.11
C ASP A 41 -10.26 -5.62 -18.90
N LEU A 42 -10.38 -6.08 -20.15
CA LEU A 42 -9.23 -6.34 -21.03
C LEU A 42 -8.62 -5.04 -21.54
N GLU A 43 -9.47 -4.11 -22.00
CA GLU A 43 -9.05 -2.78 -22.46
C GLU A 43 -8.26 -2.03 -21.38
N GLU A 44 -8.71 -2.10 -20.13
CA GLU A 44 -8.03 -1.48 -19.00
C GLU A 44 -6.61 -2.04 -18.80
N VAL A 45 -6.48 -3.38 -18.79
CA VAL A 45 -5.19 -4.04 -18.58
C VAL A 45 -4.21 -3.71 -19.72
N ASP A 46 -4.70 -3.69 -20.96
CA ASP A 46 -3.89 -3.35 -22.12
C ASP A 46 -3.44 -1.89 -22.08
N HIS A 47 -4.32 -0.97 -21.66
CA HIS A 47 -3.98 0.44 -21.50
C HIS A 47 -2.87 0.65 -20.45
N VAL A 48 -3.00 0.04 -19.27
CA VAL A 48 -1.98 0.10 -18.21
C VAL A 48 -0.66 -0.48 -18.70
N LYS A 49 -0.70 -1.60 -19.43
CA LYS A 49 0.50 -2.25 -19.98
C LYS A 49 1.21 -1.36 -21.02
N GLN A 50 0.46 -0.67 -21.88
CA GLN A 50 1.03 0.24 -22.87
C GLN A 50 1.76 1.43 -22.21
N ILE A 51 1.12 2.11 -21.26
CA ILE A 51 1.74 3.24 -20.56
C ILE A 51 2.97 2.77 -19.76
N PHE A 52 2.86 1.62 -19.09
CA PHE A 52 3.98 1.02 -18.37
C PHE A 52 5.21 0.79 -19.27
N ASN A 53 5.01 0.16 -20.43
CA ASN A 53 6.10 -0.12 -21.37
C ASN A 53 6.78 1.17 -21.86
N ALA A 54 6.00 2.24 -22.11
CA ALA A 54 6.54 3.53 -22.50
C ALA A 54 7.41 4.16 -21.38
N ILE A 55 6.92 4.13 -20.13
CA ILE A 55 7.66 4.65 -18.97
C ILE A 55 8.96 3.86 -18.75
N ILE A 56 8.89 2.53 -18.73
CA ILE A 56 10.06 1.67 -18.47
C ILE A 56 11.10 1.78 -19.59
N SER A 57 10.68 1.85 -20.86
CA SER A 57 11.60 2.08 -21.98
C SER A 57 12.35 3.41 -21.82
N THR A 58 11.64 4.46 -21.41
CA THR A 58 12.23 5.78 -21.13
C THR A 58 13.17 5.73 -19.92
N ALA A 59 12.82 4.99 -18.87
CA ALA A 59 13.67 4.84 -17.69
C ALA A 59 14.97 4.06 -18.00
N LYS A 60 14.88 3.00 -18.82
CA LYS A 60 16.04 2.22 -19.29
C LYS A 60 16.99 3.08 -20.12
N THR A 61 16.46 3.82 -21.09
CA THR A 61 17.28 4.71 -21.93
C THR A 61 17.96 5.84 -21.14
N ARG A 62 17.40 6.24 -20.01
CA ARG A 62 18.00 7.23 -19.08
C ARG A 62 18.94 6.62 -18.04
N GLY A 63 19.14 5.30 -18.04
CA GLY A 63 19.98 4.61 -17.05
C GLY A 63 19.46 4.71 -15.61
N LEU A 64 18.15 4.87 -15.42
CA LEU A 64 17.53 5.02 -14.09
C LEU A 64 17.28 3.68 -13.39
N LEU A 65 17.46 2.57 -14.10
CA LEU A 65 17.21 1.23 -13.58
C LEU A 65 18.53 0.50 -13.37
N ASN A 66 18.57 -0.34 -12.34
CA ASN A 66 19.75 -1.13 -12.05
C ASN A 66 19.84 -2.31 -13.02
N GLU A 67 20.89 -2.34 -13.83
CA GLU A 67 21.17 -3.44 -14.77
C GLU A 67 21.85 -4.63 -14.09
N ASN A 68 22.33 -4.47 -12.83
CA ASN A 68 22.89 -5.58 -12.07
C ASN A 68 21.75 -6.51 -11.61
N ILE A 69 21.44 -7.47 -12.47
CA ILE A 69 20.59 -8.60 -12.16
C ILE A 69 21.33 -9.44 -11.13
N SER A 70 21.08 -9.17 -9.85
CA SER A 70 21.34 -10.18 -8.84
C SER A 70 20.42 -11.36 -9.17
N LEU A 71 21.00 -12.54 -9.37
CA LEU A 71 20.29 -13.83 -9.52
C LEU A 71 19.52 -14.23 -8.24
N ASP A 72 19.43 -13.32 -7.27
CA ASP A 72 19.00 -13.60 -5.93
C ASP A 72 17.53 -13.93 -5.89
N ASN A 73 17.28 -15.07 -5.26
CA ASN A 73 15.97 -15.49 -4.86
C ASN A 73 15.44 -14.41 -3.90
N ASN A 74 14.12 -14.15 -3.85
CA ASN A 74 13.58 -13.21 -2.84
C ASN A 74 13.67 -13.79 -1.40
N GLU A 75 14.62 -14.69 -1.11
CA GLU A 75 14.80 -15.37 0.17
C GLU A 75 15.22 -14.39 1.26
N ALA A 76 16.21 -13.52 1.01
CA ALA A 76 16.61 -12.51 1.99
C ALA A 76 15.44 -11.60 2.39
N ALA A 77 14.67 -11.12 1.41
CA ALA A 77 13.44 -10.33 1.64
C ALA A 77 12.37 -11.14 2.40
N ARG A 78 12.18 -12.42 2.09
CA ARG A 78 11.24 -13.31 2.78
C ARG A 78 11.66 -13.57 4.22
N LEU A 79 12.93 -13.82 4.47
CA LEU A 79 13.50 -14.06 5.80
C LEU A 79 13.36 -12.79 6.65
N ALA A 80 13.70 -11.63 6.09
CA ALA A 80 13.49 -10.34 6.74
C ALA A 80 12.00 -10.11 7.07
N SER A 81 11.09 -10.41 6.14
CA SER A 81 9.66 -10.31 6.40
C SER A 81 9.18 -11.30 7.47
N GLN A 82 9.68 -12.55 7.48
CA GLN A 82 9.32 -13.55 8.47
C GLN A 82 9.78 -13.13 9.87
N LYS A 83 11.05 -12.71 9.98
CA LYS A 83 11.61 -12.17 11.21
C LYS A 83 10.81 -10.96 11.70
N PHE A 84 10.46 -10.04 10.80
CA PHE A 84 9.64 -8.88 11.13
C PHE A 84 8.29 -9.27 11.77
N TYR A 85 7.58 -10.27 11.23
CA TYR A 85 6.32 -10.73 11.80
C TYR A 85 6.50 -11.47 13.12
N GLN A 86 7.62 -12.18 13.33
CA GLN A 86 7.91 -12.83 14.61
C GLN A 86 8.26 -11.80 15.70
N ASP A 87 9.08 -10.80 15.36
CA ASP A 87 9.61 -9.83 16.33
C ASP A 87 8.63 -8.70 16.65
N THR A 88 7.80 -8.28 15.68
CA THR A 88 6.94 -7.08 15.81
C THR A 88 5.52 -7.42 16.27
N TYR A 89 5.06 -8.66 16.11
CA TYR A 89 3.68 -9.07 16.41
C TYR A 89 3.49 -9.39 17.90
N CYS A 90 3.37 -8.37 18.74
CA CYS A 90 2.90 -8.51 20.12
C CYS A 90 2.53 -7.14 20.74
N LEU A 91 1.73 -6.34 20.04
CA LEU A 91 0.89 -5.36 20.71
C LEU A 91 -0.51 -5.97 20.66
N GLU A 92 -0.88 -6.69 21.71
CA GLU A 92 -2.27 -7.12 21.90
C GLU A 92 -3.15 -5.87 21.98
N ASP A 93 -4.34 -5.95 21.39
CA ASP A 93 -5.52 -5.07 21.36
C ASP A 93 -5.60 -3.88 22.35
N GLU A 94 -4.55 -3.08 22.45
CA GLU A 94 -4.52 -1.89 23.30
C GLU A 94 -4.95 -0.68 22.49
N ASN A 95 -6.06 -0.12 22.95
CA ASN A 95 -6.61 1.12 22.45
C ASN A 95 -5.68 2.28 22.85
N LEU A 96 -4.91 2.79 21.90
CA LEU A 96 -3.89 3.82 22.12
C LEU A 96 -4.18 5.08 21.29
N TYR A 97 -3.98 6.24 21.91
CA TYR A 97 -3.93 7.54 21.24
C TYR A 97 -2.59 8.19 21.51
N GLY A 98 -2.01 8.85 20.52
CA GLY A 98 -0.81 9.66 20.71
C GLY A 98 -0.61 10.68 19.59
N SER A 99 0.22 11.68 19.87
CA SER A 99 0.69 12.66 18.91
C SER A 99 2.18 12.95 19.12
N ASN A 100 2.84 13.34 18.05
CA ASN A 100 4.11 14.03 18.10
C ASN A 100 3.90 15.41 17.47
N ASP A 101 3.71 16.43 18.29
CA ASP A 101 3.46 17.81 17.84
C ASP A 101 4.77 18.58 17.56
N THR A 102 5.92 17.95 17.77
CA THR A 102 7.23 18.57 17.54
C THR A 102 7.56 18.63 16.04
N ILE A 103 8.56 19.44 15.70
CA ILE A 103 9.08 19.57 14.33
C ILE A 103 10.03 18.45 13.95
N ASP A 104 10.47 17.62 14.90
CA ASP A 104 11.43 16.55 14.70
C ASP A 104 10.76 15.17 14.90
N ALA A 105 11.37 14.12 14.35
CA ALA A 105 10.97 12.76 14.68
C ALA A 105 11.40 12.42 16.12
N VAL A 106 10.54 11.75 16.87
CA VAL A 106 10.84 11.33 18.25
C VAL A 106 10.85 9.81 18.36
N ILE A 107 11.66 9.29 19.27
CA ILE A 107 11.69 7.85 19.61
C ILE A 107 11.04 7.69 20.98
N SER A 108 10.02 6.83 21.07
CA SER A 108 9.41 6.46 22.34
C SER A 108 9.48 4.96 22.56
N GLU A 109 9.55 4.54 23.81
CA GLU A 109 9.56 3.14 24.21
C GLU A 109 8.18 2.71 24.72
N ALA A 110 7.70 1.56 24.25
CA ALA A 110 6.50 0.90 24.74
C ALA A 110 6.71 -0.61 24.68
N HIS A 111 6.29 -1.35 25.71
CA HIS A 111 6.43 -2.81 25.78
C HIS A 111 7.86 -3.31 25.49
N ASN A 112 8.88 -2.62 26.03
CA ASN A 112 10.31 -2.89 25.81
C ASN A 112 10.75 -2.84 24.32
N LYS A 113 9.98 -2.13 23.48
CA LYS A 113 10.28 -1.89 22.07
C LYS A 113 10.32 -0.40 21.82
N LYS A 114 11.22 0.02 20.92
CA LYS A 114 11.36 1.42 20.53
C LYS A 114 10.62 1.66 19.22
N TYR A 115 9.85 2.75 19.20
CA TYR A 115 9.05 3.17 18.06
C TYR A 115 9.44 4.58 17.65
N VAL A 116 9.49 4.82 16.35
CA VAL A 116 9.75 6.13 15.74
C VAL A 116 8.42 6.80 15.45
N PHE A 117 8.30 8.09 15.78
CA PHE A 117 7.12 8.90 15.52
C PHE A 117 7.53 10.10 14.68
N PRO A 118 7.06 10.22 13.43
CA PRO A 118 7.36 11.35 12.57
C PRO A 118 6.93 12.69 13.16
N GLN A 119 7.52 13.78 12.70
CA GLN A 119 7.11 15.14 13.08
C GLN A 119 5.63 15.40 12.80
N LYS A 120 4.98 16.17 13.66
CA LYS A 120 3.58 16.61 13.52
C LYS A 120 2.58 15.47 13.22
N CYS A 121 2.81 14.25 13.67
CA CYS A 121 1.91 13.13 13.42
C CYS A 121 0.90 12.96 14.57
N THR A 122 -0.32 12.53 14.26
CA THR A 122 -1.32 12.13 15.26
C THR A 122 -1.84 10.74 14.91
N PHE A 123 -2.10 9.89 15.91
CA PHE A 123 -2.55 8.54 15.63
C PHE A 123 -3.57 7.98 16.63
N TYR A 124 -4.45 7.13 16.09
CA TYR A 124 -5.52 6.45 16.80
C TYR A 124 -5.43 4.95 16.52
N CYS A 125 -4.98 4.18 17.51
CA CYS A 125 -5.04 2.73 17.52
C CYS A 125 -6.37 2.28 18.12
N TYR A 126 -7.43 2.38 17.32
CA TYR A 126 -8.79 1.98 17.71
C TYR A 126 -9.48 1.27 16.55
N ASP A 127 -10.53 0.52 16.85
CA ASP A 127 -11.41 0.00 15.82
C ASP A 127 -12.08 1.17 15.09
N VAL A 128 -12.13 1.13 13.75
CA VAL A 128 -12.72 2.19 12.92
C VAL A 128 -14.18 2.50 13.28
N ARG A 129 -14.89 1.54 13.89
CA ARG A 129 -16.26 1.69 14.38
C ARG A 129 -16.38 2.68 15.54
N ASP A 130 -15.27 3.04 16.18
CA ASP A 130 -15.21 4.02 17.27
C ASP A 130 -14.79 5.43 16.81
N ILE A 131 -14.65 5.68 15.50
CA ILE A 131 -14.30 7.00 14.95
C ILE A 131 -15.19 8.12 15.50
N GLU A 132 -16.52 7.93 15.47
CA GLU A 132 -17.47 8.96 15.92
C GLU A 132 -17.37 9.27 17.43
N LYS A 133 -16.76 8.39 18.22
CA LYS A 133 -16.62 8.56 19.68
C LYS A 133 -15.30 9.20 20.09
N LYS A 134 -14.30 9.20 19.21
CA LYS A 134 -12.92 9.58 19.55
C LYS A 134 -12.38 10.74 18.72
N MET A 135 -13.05 11.08 17.63
CA MET A 135 -12.63 12.16 16.74
C MET A 135 -13.81 13.08 16.45
N GLU A 136 -13.55 14.37 16.52
CA GLU A 136 -14.50 15.41 16.15
C GLU A 136 -14.87 15.33 14.66
N LEU A 137 -16.17 15.42 14.38
CA LEU A 137 -16.73 15.26 13.03
C LEU A 137 -17.04 16.64 12.42
N ASN A 138 -15.99 17.43 12.22
CA ASN A 138 -16.05 18.85 11.85
C ASN A 138 -15.60 19.14 10.41
N ASN A 139 -15.63 18.15 9.50
CA ASN A 139 -15.21 18.29 8.09
C ASN A 139 -13.79 18.88 7.92
N GLN A 140 -12.83 18.45 8.74
CA GLN A 140 -11.51 19.07 8.81
C GLN A 140 -10.46 18.52 7.84
N TYR A 141 -10.69 17.40 7.16
CA TYR A 141 -9.65 16.77 6.33
C TYR A 141 -9.79 17.10 4.85
N ASP A 142 -8.71 17.62 4.26
CA ASP A 142 -8.61 17.90 2.83
C ASP A 142 -8.38 16.62 2.01
N PHE A 143 -7.72 15.63 2.62
CA PHE A 143 -7.49 14.32 2.01
C PHE A 143 -7.74 13.18 2.99
N ILE A 144 -8.52 12.19 2.56
CA ILE A 144 -8.71 10.94 3.30
C ILE A 144 -8.27 9.75 2.45
N LEU A 145 -7.26 9.02 2.91
CA LEU A 145 -6.80 7.77 2.31
C LEU A 145 -7.36 6.58 3.08
N LEU A 146 -7.85 5.56 2.37
CA LEU A 146 -8.25 4.30 2.96
C LEU A 146 -7.51 3.14 2.30
N ASP A 147 -6.98 2.21 3.10
CA ASP A 147 -6.55 0.86 2.64
C ASP A 147 -7.37 -0.23 3.35
N PRO A 148 -8.67 -0.40 2.97
CA PRO A 148 -9.55 -1.29 3.69
C PRO A 148 -9.04 -2.74 3.74
N PRO A 149 -9.24 -3.45 4.86
CA PRO A 149 -8.98 -4.88 4.96
C PRO A 149 -10.05 -5.68 4.22
N TRP A 150 -10.10 -5.55 2.89
CA TRP A 150 -11.14 -6.13 2.02
C TRP A 150 -11.38 -7.62 2.31
N TRP A 151 -12.66 -8.00 2.34
CA TRP A 151 -13.04 -9.40 2.48
C TRP A 151 -12.54 -10.25 1.32
N ASN A 152 -11.62 -11.17 1.60
CA ASN A 152 -11.00 -12.02 0.60
C ASN A 152 -11.03 -13.52 0.99
N LYS A 153 -11.72 -14.33 0.17
CA LYS A 153 -11.85 -15.79 0.38
C LYS A 153 -10.50 -16.53 0.40
N SER A 154 -9.46 -16.03 -0.27
CA SER A 154 -8.12 -16.60 -0.27
C SER A 154 -7.42 -16.38 1.08
N ILE A 155 -7.51 -15.16 1.60
CA ILE A 155 -6.93 -14.78 2.89
C ILE A 155 -7.62 -15.55 4.02
N ARG A 156 -8.94 -15.73 3.95
CA ARG A 156 -9.68 -16.60 4.88
C ARG A 156 -9.15 -18.03 4.94
N ARG A 157 -8.84 -18.63 3.78
CA ARG A 157 -8.28 -19.98 3.70
C ARG A 157 -6.84 -20.05 4.23
N LYS A 158 -6.07 -18.96 4.10
CA LYS A 158 -4.74 -18.84 4.70
C LYS A 158 -4.78 -18.65 6.22
N LYS A 159 -5.79 -17.95 6.76
CA LYS A 159 -6.01 -17.82 8.21
C LYS A 159 -6.13 -19.18 8.91
N ILE A 160 -6.65 -20.20 8.22
CA ILE A 160 -6.74 -21.57 8.75
C ILE A 160 -5.35 -22.24 8.86
N LYS A 161 -4.34 -21.78 8.09
CA LYS A 161 -3.01 -22.40 8.03
C LYS A 161 -1.88 -21.55 8.65
N TYR A 162 -2.01 -20.22 8.67
CA TYR A 162 -1.00 -19.28 9.18
C TYR A 162 -1.69 -18.09 9.87
N ALA A 163 -1.69 -18.07 11.20
CA ALA A 163 -2.35 -17.02 11.98
C ALA A 163 -1.64 -15.65 11.86
N GLU A 164 -0.31 -15.66 11.76
CA GLU A 164 0.59 -14.47 11.72
C GLU A 164 0.36 -13.55 10.51
N ALA A 165 -0.18 -14.08 9.40
CA ALA A 165 -0.46 -13.32 8.19
C ALA A 165 -1.94 -12.91 8.06
N SER A 166 -2.74 -13.11 9.11
CA SER A 166 -4.19 -12.89 9.06
C SER A 166 -4.61 -11.61 9.76
N TYR A 167 -5.21 -10.68 9.02
CA TYR A 167 -5.88 -9.51 9.59
C TYR A 167 -7.39 -9.74 9.66
N LYS A 168 -8.09 -9.02 10.55
CA LYS A 168 -9.56 -9.03 10.60
C LYS A 168 -10.07 -8.34 9.33
N MET A 169 -10.65 -9.14 8.44
CA MET A 169 -11.26 -8.62 7.22
C MET A 169 -12.58 -7.91 7.56
N MET A 170 -12.91 -6.91 6.75
CA MET A 170 -14.13 -6.11 6.89
C MET A 170 -15.07 -6.35 5.72
N TYR A 171 -16.37 -6.37 6.03
CA TYR A 171 -17.43 -6.43 5.03
C TYR A 171 -17.68 -5.05 4.41
N ASN A 172 -18.15 -5.00 3.16
CA ASN A 172 -18.39 -3.72 2.47
C ASN A 172 -19.45 -2.88 3.19
N GLU A 173 -20.43 -3.54 3.81
CA GLU A 173 -21.50 -2.93 4.60
C GLU A 173 -21.00 -2.26 5.88
N GLU A 174 -19.85 -2.69 6.42
CA GLU A 174 -19.19 -2.03 7.54
C GLU A 174 -18.40 -0.81 7.08
N LEU A 175 -17.76 -0.88 5.90
CA LEU A 175 -17.05 0.27 5.32
C LEU A 175 -17.99 1.45 5.07
N ILE A 176 -19.18 1.19 4.54
CA ILE A 176 -20.21 2.21 4.28
C ILE A 176 -20.53 3.04 5.54
N LYS A 177 -20.45 2.44 6.74
CA LYS A 177 -20.79 3.11 8.01
C LYS A 177 -19.73 4.10 8.49
N ILE A 178 -18.55 4.11 7.91
CA ILE A 178 -17.51 5.08 8.27
C ILE A 178 -18.02 6.48 7.89
N PRO A 179 -18.00 7.47 8.79
CA PRO A 179 -18.61 8.78 8.59
C PRO A 179 -17.73 9.70 7.71
N ILE A 180 -17.24 9.20 6.57
CA ILE A 180 -16.29 9.92 5.69
C ILE A 180 -16.82 11.30 5.32
N ARG A 181 -18.11 11.43 5.01
CA ARG A 181 -18.69 12.72 4.67
C ARG A 181 -18.58 13.76 5.78
N LYS A 182 -18.63 13.36 7.05
CA LYS A 182 -18.54 14.26 8.21
C LYS A 182 -17.09 14.58 8.60
N LEU A 183 -16.13 13.83 8.06
CA LEU A 183 -14.70 14.02 8.27
C LEU A 183 -14.07 14.85 7.17
N LEU A 184 -14.55 14.66 5.94
CA LEU A 184 -14.01 15.27 4.74
C LEU A 184 -14.47 16.73 4.61
N HIS A 185 -13.50 17.60 4.33
CA HIS A 185 -13.74 18.98 3.95
C HIS A 185 -14.64 19.06 2.71
N SER A 186 -15.36 20.17 2.55
CA SER A 186 -16.29 20.39 1.43
C SER A 186 -15.64 20.20 0.06
N ASN A 187 -14.36 20.56 -0.05
CA ASN A 187 -13.53 20.42 -1.25
C ASN A 187 -12.56 19.24 -1.19
N GLY A 188 -12.72 18.36 -0.21
CA GLY A 188 -11.77 17.28 0.04
C GLY A 188 -11.82 16.16 -0.99
N ILE A 189 -10.73 15.40 -1.02
CA ILE A 189 -10.54 14.23 -1.87
C ILE A 189 -10.50 12.98 -0.98
N VAL A 190 -11.12 11.90 -1.44
CA VAL A 190 -11.03 10.57 -0.83
C VAL A 190 -10.34 9.64 -1.82
N ALA A 191 -9.39 8.85 -1.33
CA ALA A 191 -8.75 7.79 -2.11
C ALA A 191 -8.87 6.44 -1.43
N ILE A 192 -9.22 5.38 -2.18
CA ILE A 192 -9.36 4.02 -1.66
C ILE A 192 -8.48 3.05 -2.46
N TRP A 193 -7.57 2.36 -1.78
CA TRP A 193 -6.84 1.23 -2.37
C TRP A 193 -7.74 0.02 -2.61
N CYS A 194 -7.64 -0.61 -3.79
CA CYS A 194 -8.43 -1.77 -4.18
C CYS A 194 -7.58 -2.82 -4.92
N THR A 195 -7.79 -4.10 -4.59
CA THR A 195 -7.04 -5.26 -5.10
C THR A 195 -7.47 -5.73 -6.50
N ASN A 196 -7.95 -4.82 -7.36
CA ASN A 196 -8.52 -5.09 -8.70
C ASN A 196 -9.69 -6.08 -8.72
N SER A 197 -10.35 -6.30 -7.58
CA SER A 197 -11.54 -7.15 -7.55
C SER A 197 -12.73 -6.38 -8.10
N SER A 198 -13.36 -6.89 -9.17
CA SER A 198 -14.55 -6.28 -9.75
C SER A 198 -15.69 -6.13 -8.74
N ASN A 199 -15.80 -7.05 -7.76
CA ASN A 199 -16.79 -6.93 -6.69
C ASN A 199 -16.51 -5.73 -5.77
N HIS A 200 -15.27 -5.53 -5.34
CA HIS A 200 -14.92 -4.39 -4.50
C HIS A 200 -15.02 -3.07 -5.27
N LEU A 201 -14.60 -3.05 -6.54
CA LEU A 201 -14.80 -1.89 -7.42
C LEU A 201 -16.28 -1.55 -7.59
N ASN A 202 -17.13 -2.53 -7.86
CA ASN A 202 -18.57 -2.33 -7.97
C ASN A 202 -19.18 -1.78 -6.67
N SER A 203 -18.77 -2.29 -5.50
CA SER A 203 -19.25 -1.72 -4.23
C SER A 203 -18.70 -0.31 -3.99
N ILE A 204 -17.47 0.01 -4.39
CA ILE A 204 -16.96 1.38 -4.30
C ILE A 204 -17.85 2.34 -5.09
N PHE A 205 -18.10 2.02 -6.37
CA PHE A 205 -18.83 2.92 -7.27
C PHE A 205 -20.34 3.00 -6.99
N ASN A 206 -20.98 1.88 -6.64
CA ASN A 206 -22.43 1.82 -6.56
C ASN A 206 -22.98 1.93 -5.13
N GLU A 207 -22.14 1.75 -4.10
CA GLU A 207 -22.61 1.70 -2.71
C GLU A 207 -21.81 2.67 -1.81
N ILE A 208 -20.48 2.50 -1.73
CA ILE A 208 -19.62 3.24 -0.79
C ILE A 208 -19.57 4.73 -1.15
N PHE A 209 -19.15 5.10 -2.36
CA PHE A 209 -19.07 6.51 -2.77
C PHE A 209 -20.44 7.20 -2.70
N PRO A 210 -21.54 6.63 -3.25
CA PRO A 210 -22.87 7.21 -3.08
C PRO A 210 -23.28 7.40 -1.63
N SER A 211 -23.02 6.43 -0.75
CA SER A 211 -23.37 6.52 0.69
C SER A 211 -22.64 7.66 1.42
N TRP A 212 -21.43 7.99 0.97
CA TRP A 212 -20.63 9.09 1.50
C TRP A 212 -20.89 10.42 0.77
N GLY A 213 -21.76 10.44 -0.24
CA GLY A 213 -21.96 11.62 -1.10
C GLY A 213 -20.72 12.02 -1.89
N ILE A 214 -19.86 11.05 -2.21
CA ILE A 214 -18.63 11.23 -2.97
C ILE A 214 -18.89 10.94 -4.45
N THR A 215 -18.37 11.82 -5.30
CA THR A 215 -18.40 11.66 -6.76
C THR A 215 -17.05 11.11 -7.21
N TYR A 216 -17.06 10.06 -8.04
CA TYR A 216 -15.83 9.51 -8.65
C TYR A 216 -15.10 10.57 -9.48
N ARG A 217 -13.77 10.57 -9.41
CA ARG A 217 -12.92 11.52 -10.13
C ARG A 217 -11.88 10.84 -11.01
N ALA A 218 -11.16 9.85 -10.48
CA ALA A 218 -10.10 9.18 -11.23
C ALA A 218 -9.77 7.80 -10.65
N LYS A 219 -9.12 6.97 -11.46
CA LYS A 219 -8.54 5.69 -11.10
C LYS A 219 -7.06 5.71 -11.45
N TRP A 220 -6.23 5.53 -10.43
CA TRP A 220 -4.79 5.44 -10.58
C TRP A 220 -4.30 4.00 -10.37
N TYR A 221 -3.08 3.72 -10.82
CA TYR A 221 -2.51 2.39 -10.82
C TYR A 221 -1.15 2.39 -10.15
N TRP A 222 -0.96 1.51 -9.18
CA TRP A 222 0.36 1.22 -8.63
C TRP A 222 0.90 -0.10 -9.18
N ILE A 223 1.85 -0.02 -10.11
CA ILE A 223 2.55 -1.17 -10.69
C ILE A 223 3.75 -1.53 -9.83
N LYS A 224 3.84 -2.83 -9.51
CA LYS A 224 4.91 -3.39 -8.71
C LYS A 224 5.97 -4.00 -9.61
N VAL A 225 7.19 -3.52 -9.46
CA VAL A 225 8.35 -3.96 -10.25
C VAL A 225 9.49 -4.48 -9.37
N THR A 226 10.44 -5.18 -9.98
CA THR A 226 11.76 -5.48 -9.43
C THR A 226 12.66 -4.24 -9.50
N GLN A 227 13.86 -4.32 -8.90
CA GLN A 227 14.87 -3.28 -9.05
C GLN A 227 15.36 -3.08 -10.50
N ALA A 228 15.21 -4.11 -11.33
CA ALA A 228 15.50 -4.05 -12.77
C ALA A 228 14.33 -3.48 -13.60
N GLY A 229 13.20 -3.15 -12.97
CA GLY A 229 12.00 -2.62 -13.62
C GLY A 229 11.07 -3.67 -14.23
N ASP A 230 11.32 -4.96 -13.99
CA ASP A 230 10.44 -6.04 -14.46
C ASP A 230 9.22 -6.19 -13.55
N THR A 231 8.06 -6.52 -14.09
CA THR A 231 6.85 -6.69 -13.27
C THR A 231 6.96 -7.92 -12.37
N ILE A 232 6.49 -7.81 -11.11
CA ILE A 232 6.56 -8.93 -10.15
C ILE A 232 5.69 -10.15 -10.53
N CYS A 233 4.79 -9.98 -11.49
CA CYS A 233 4.10 -11.04 -12.21
C CYS A 233 3.69 -10.53 -13.59
N ASN A 234 3.34 -11.43 -14.49
CA ASN A 234 2.84 -11.03 -15.82
C ASN A 234 1.52 -10.28 -15.71
N PHE A 235 1.24 -9.40 -16.66
CA PHE A 235 -0.12 -8.98 -16.96
C PHE A 235 -0.90 -10.20 -17.44
N ASN A 236 -2.04 -10.49 -16.80
CA ASN A 236 -2.84 -11.67 -17.10
C ASN A 236 -4.26 -11.26 -17.50
N SER A 237 -4.97 -12.08 -18.27
CA SER A 237 -6.42 -11.88 -18.43
C SER A 237 -7.14 -12.23 -17.12
N ALA A 238 -8.28 -11.58 -16.85
CA ALA A 238 -9.09 -11.92 -15.68
C ALA A 238 -9.48 -13.42 -15.72
N PRO A 239 -9.48 -14.15 -14.58
CA PRO A 239 -9.28 -13.70 -13.20
C PRO A 239 -7.81 -13.75 -12.72
N GLY A 240 -6.84 -13.74 -13.65
CA GLY A 240 -5.42 -13.77 -13.35
C GLY A 240 -4.97 -12.60 -12.48
N LYS A 241 -3.88 -12.79 -11.73
CA LYS A 241 -3.31 -11.75 -10.89
C LYS A 241 -2.65 -10.68 -11.77
N GLN A 242 -2.90 -9.42 -11.45
CA GLN A 242 -2.20 -8.30 -12.09
C GLN A 242 -0.95 -7.89 -11.30
N PRO A 243 0.07 -7.31 -11.97
CA PRO A 243 1.23 -6.73 -11.29
C PRO A 243 0.93 -5.37 -10.63
N PHE A 244 -0.31 -4.90 -10.70
CA PHE A 244 -0.71 -3.60 -10.17
C PHE A 244 -1.88 -3.69 -9.18
N GLU A 245 -2.06 -2.64 -8.39
CA GLU A 245 -3.25 -2.37 -7.59
C GLU A 245 -3.88 -1.04 -8.01
N SER A 246 -5.19 -0.90 -7.83
CA SER A 246 -5.92 0.33 -8.18
C SER A 246 -6.05 1.25 -6.97
N LEU A 247 -5.96 2.56 -7.19
CA LEU A 247 -6.33 3.60 -6.24
C LEU A 247 -7.52 4.37 -6.83
N ILE A 248 -8.67 4.33 -6.17
CA ILE A 248 -9.89 4.98 -6.65
C ILE A 248 -10.05 6.31 -5.93
N LEU A 249 -10.08 7.41 -6.68
CA LEU A 249 -10.21 8.77 -6.18
C LEU A 249 -11.63 9.30 -6.41
N GLY A 250 -12.15 10.00 -5.41
CA GLY A 250 -13.41 10.72 -5.47
C GLY A 250 -13.35 12.02 -4.69
N SER A 251 -14.32 12.89 -4.87
CA SER A 251 -14.42 14.17 -4.14
C SER A 251 -15.86 14.45 -3.69
N ALA A 252 -16.00 15.21 -2.59
CA ALA A 252 -17.29 15.75 -2.15
C ALA A 252 -17.77 16.93 -3.00
N LEU A 253 -16.86 17.62 -3.70
CA LEU A 253 -17.23 18.61 -4.71
C LEU A 253 -17.94 17.92 -5.87
N LYS A 254 -19.09 18.48 -6.28
CA LYS A 254 -19.81 18.04 -7.48
C LYS A 254 -19.31 18.73 -8.75
N GLU A 255 -18.77 19.95 -8.64
CA GLU A 255 -18.22 20.71 -9.77
C GLU A 255 -16.86 20.15 -10.21
N ASP A 256 -16.55 20.24 -11.51
CA ASP A 256 -15.30 19.74 -12.12
C ASP A 256 -14.07 20.62 -11.82
N LYS A 257 -14.03 21.28 -10.65
CA LYS A 257 -12.94 22.16 -10.25
C LYS A 257 -11.65 21.40 -9.88
N VAL A 258 -11.76 20.12 -9.53
CA VAL A 258 -10.63 19.27 -9.14
C VAL A 258 -10.23 18.41 -10.34
N ASN A 259 -9.26 18.90 -11.11
CA ASN A 259 -8.75 18.23 -12.30
C ASN A 259 -7.70 17.16 -11.92
N ILE A 260 -8.17 16.01 -11.43
CA ILE A 260 -7.34 14.84 -11.18
C ILE A 260 -7.30 14.00 -12.46
N PRO A 261 -6.12 13.74 -13.05
CA PRO A 261 -6.02 12.96 -14.28
C PRO A 261 -6.44 11.51 -14.04
N ASP A 262 -7.23 10.95 -14.94
CA ASP A 262 -7.54 9.53 -14.93
C ASP A 262 -6.36 8.71 -15.48
N GLY A 263 -6.22 7.46 -15.03
CA GLY A 263 -5.21 6.54 -15.53
C GLY A 263 -3.76 6.85 -15.16
N LYS A 264 -3.50 7.64 -14.11
CA LYS A 264 -2.12 7.92 -13.65
C LYS A 264 -1.44 6.63 -13.17
N LEU A 265 -0.20 6.40 -13.61
CA LEU A 265 0.62 5.26 -13.21
C LEU A 265 1.68 5.68 -12.19
N MET A 266 1.76 4.91 -11.11
CA MET A 266 2.82 4.92 -10.13
C MET A 266 3.58 3.60 -10.24
N ILE A 267 4.91 3.64 -10.22
CA ILE A 267 5.76 2.46 -10.32
C ILE A 267 6.71 2.46 -9.13
N SER A 268 6.75 1.36 -8.39
CA SER A 268 7.76 1.19 -7.34
C SER A 268 8.07 -0.27 -7.06
N VAL A 269 9.19 -0.49 -6.39
CA VAL A 269 9.52 -1.79 -5.81
C VAL A 269 8.66 -1.98 -4.55
N PRO A 270 7.86 -3.06 -4.46
CA PRO A 270 7.02 -3.29 -3.29
C PRO A 270 7.88 -3.63 -2.07
N SER A 271 7.41 -3.28 -0.88
CA SER A 271 8.03 -3.72 0.37
C SER A 271 8.04 -5.25 0.47
N ALA A 272 9.08 -5.79 1.12
CA ALA A 272 9.13 -7.19 1.52
C ALA A 272 7.98 -7.55 2.48
N VAL A 273 7.58 -6.59 3.33
CA VAL A 273 6.45 -6.74 4.25
C VAL A 273 5.14 -6.53 3.48
N HIS A 274 4.21 -7.46 3.66
CA HIS A 274 2.95 -7.44 2.92
C HIS A 274 2.06 -6.25 3.27
N SER A 275 1.29 -5.79 2.27
CA SER A 275 0.31 -4.71 2.38
C SER A 275 0.89 -3.36 2.86
N HIS A 276 2.15 -3.08 2.52
CA HIS A 276 2.76 -1.77 2.65
C HIS A 276 2.63 -1.02 1.32
N LYS A 277 1.70 -0.07 1.26
CA LYS A 277 1.48 0.79 0.08
C LYS A 277 2.50 1.94 0.06
N PRO A 278 2.88 2.45 -1.11
CA PRO A 278 3.73 3.63 -1.19
C PRO A 278 3.00 4.86 -0.61
N PRO A 279 3.71 5.74 0.12
CA PRO A 279 3.17 7.03 0.54
C PRO A 279 2.69 7.87 -0.64
N LEU A 280 1.55 8.54 -0.49
CA LEU A 280 0.94 9.33 -1.57
C LEU A 280 1.13 10.84 -1.43
N THR A 281 1.75 11.30 -0.34
CA THR A 281 1.88 12.74 -0.01
C THR A 281 2.41 13.56 -1.18
N GLU A 282 3.55 13.16 -1.74
CA GLU A 282 4.22 13.91 -2.81
C GLU A 282 3.43 13.97 -4.12
N ILE A 283 2.63 12.95 -4.40
CA ILE A 283 1.87 12.87 -5.66
C ILE A 283 0.48 13.50 -5.55
N ILE A 284 -0.09 13.55 -4.34
CA ILE A 284 -1.44 14.08 -4.12
C ILE A 284 -1.42 15.58 -3.80
N LYS A 285 -0.30 16.12 -3.28
CA LYS A 285 -0.17 17.52 -2.89
C LYS A 285 -0.52 18.52 -4.00
N GLU A 286 -0.30 18.14 -5.25
CA GLU A 286 -0.63 18.97 -6.43
C GLU A 286 -2.14 19.25 -6.56
N TYR A 287 -2.99 18.43 -5.94
CA TYR A 287 -4.45 18.51 -5.99
C TYR A 287 -5.06 18.98 -4.67
N LEU A 288 -4.23 19.39 -3.71
CA LEU A 288 -4.62 19.77 -2.36
C LEU A 288 -4.23 21.23 -2.06
N PRO A 289 -4.86 21.87 -1.05
CA PRO A 289 -4.42 23.19 -0.59
C PRO A 289 -3.02 23.13 0.02
N ASN A 290 -2.42 24.30 0.25
CA ASN A 290 -1.20 24.42 1.04
C ASN A 290 -1.44 23.91 2.46
N GLU A 291 -0.47 23.18 3.01
CA GLU A 291 -0.54 22.57 4.34
C GLU A 291 -1.83 21.76 4.59
N PRO A 292 -2.11 20.74 3.74
CA PRO A 292 -3.38 20.02 3.80
C PRO A 292 -3.49 19.17 5.06
N LYS A 293 -4.70 19.08 5.61
CA LYS A 293 -5.01 18.12 6.69
C LYS A 293 -5.32 16.76 6.08
N CYS A 294 -4.46 15.78 6.35
CA CYS A 294 -4.58 14.44 5.81
C CYS A 294 -4.96 13.41 6.89
N LEU A 295 -5.84 12.48 6.55
CA LEU A 295 -6.22 11.33 7.36
C LEU A 295 -5.98 10.03 6.60
N GLU A 296 -5.26 9.08 7.20
CA GLU A 296 -5.21 7.69 6.72
C GLU A 296 -6.03 6.77 7.62
N ILE A 297 -6.99 6.05 7.05
CA ILE A 297 -7.83 5.06 7.73
C ILE A 297 -7.38 3.65 7.33
N PHE A 298 -7.29 2.76 8.32
CA PHE A 298 -6.64 1.45 8.24
C PHE A 298 -5.11 1.54 8.10
N ALA A 299 -4.53 2.62 8.61
CA ALA A 299 -3.10 2.89 8.59
C ALA A 299 -2.31 1.81 9.34
N ARG A 300 -1.10 1.54 8.84
CA ARG A 300 -0.13 0.61 9.48
C ARG A 300 1.21 1.29 9.81
N TYR A 301 1.33 2.54 9.38
CA TYR A 301 2.51 3.38 9.50
C TYR A 301 2.04 4.82 9.67
N LEU A 302 2.95 5.65 10.14
CA LEU A 302 2.72 7.08 10.37
C LEU A 302 3.47 7.88 9.32
N LEU A 303 2.88 9.01 8.92
CA LEU A 303 3.48 9.97 8.00
C LEU A 303 3.60 11.35 8.68
N PRO A 304 4.65 12.13 8.35
CA PRO A 304 4.79 13.50 8.84
C PRO A 304 3.57 14.37 8.54
N GLY A 305 3.00 15.02 9.55
CA GLY A 305 1.83 15.91 9.36
C GLY A 305 0.49 15.20 9.15
N TRP A 306 0.44 13.87 9.20
CA TRP A 306 -0.80 13.11 8.99
C TRP A 306 -1.47 12.74 10.31
N THR A 307 -2.79 12.65 10.26
CA THR A 307 -3.56 11.85 11.21
C THR A 307 -3.70 10.43 10.68
N SER A 308 -3.46 9.43 11.51
CA SER A 308 -3.53 8.03 11.11
C SER A 308 -4.48 7.28 12.05
N TRP A 309 -5.28 6.36 11.50
CA TRP A 309 -6.23 5.55 12.24
C TRP A 309 -6.09 4.09 11.82
N GLY A 310 -5.85 3.18 12.76
CA GLY A 310 -5.78 1.75 12.45
C GLY A 310 -5.35 0.87 13.61
N LEU A 311 -5.75 -0.40 13.59
CA LEU A 311 -5.38 -1.38 14.62
C LEU A 311 -3.92 -1.83 14.52
N GLU A 312 -3.27 -1.64 13.37
CA GLU A 312 -1.87 -2.01 13.14
C GLU A 312 -0.95 -0.79 13.01
N ILE A 313 -1.34 0.37 13.55
CA ILE A 313 -0.76 1.67 13.22
C ILE A 313 0.73 1.84 13.54
N LEU A 314 1.23 1.14 14.56
CA LEU A 314 2.64 1.14 14.95
C LEU A 314 3.48 0.04 14.28
N LYS A 315 2.88 -0.78 13.40
CA LYS A 315 3.53 -1.95 12.80
C LYS A 315 4.82 -1.57 12.08
N PHE A 316 4.79 -0.51 11.29
CA PHE A 316 5.98 -0.03 10.59
C PHE A 316 6.75 1.06 11.35
N GLN A 317 6.41 1.33 12.60
CA GLN A 317 7.11 2.34 13.41
C GLN A 317 8.24 1.74 14.26
N HIS A 318 8.43 0.42 14.25
CA HIS A 318 9.49 -0.21 15.04
C HIS A 318 10.88 0.29 14.60
N LEU A 319 11.71 0.69 15.57
CA LEU A 319 13.01 1.32 15.32
C LEU A 319 13.94 0.49 14.42
N SER A 320 13.83 -0.84 14.44
CA SER A 320 14.64 -1.72 13.58
C SER A 320 14.39 -1.54 12.07
N LEU A 321 13.34 -0.82 11.67
CA LEU A 321 13.04 -0.50 10.27
C LEU A 321 13.67 0.82 9.83
N TYR A 322 14.33 1.55 10.73
CA TYR A 322 14.87 2.88 10.48
C TYR A 322 16.38 2.87 10.67
N GLU A 323 17.08 3.63 9.84
CA GLU A 323 18.48 3.98 10.05
C GLU A 323 18.55 5.29 10.81
N ILE A 324 19.30 5.30 11.91
CA ILE A 324 19.58 6.52 12.66
C ILE A 324 20.73 7.24 11.95
N LEU A 325 20.39 8.32 11.25
CA LEU A 325 21.37 9.22 10.68
C LEU A 325 21.86 10.15 11.78
N ASP A 326 22.95 9.77 12.46
CA ASP A 326 23.63 10.65 13.41
C ASP A 326 24.14 11.90 12.66
N GLU A 327 23.51 13.06 12.87
CA GLU A 327 24.04 14.35 12.40
C GLU A 327 25.37 14.72 13.08
N SER A 328 25.71 14.06 14.19
CA SER A 328 26.96 14.20 14.93
C SER A 328 28.22 13.73 14.16
N LYS A 329 28.08 13.06 13.01
CA LYS A 329 29.22 12.69 12.14
C LYS A 329 29.55 13.68 11.03
N ARG A 330 28.71 14.70 10.77
CA ARG A 330 29.04 15.73 9.76
C ARG A 330 30.06 16.76 10.24
N THR A 331 30.25 16.88 11.55
CA THR A 331 31.19 17.87 12.13
C THR A 331 32.61 17.35 12.36
N GLU A 332 32.88 16.04 12.28
CA GLU A 332 34.26 15.51 12.41
C GLU A 332 35.01 15.48 11.07
N SER A 333 34.34 15.25 9.93
CA SER A 333 35.00 15.29 8.61
C SER A 333 35.35 16.71 8.14
N ASP A 334 34.58 17.72 8.54
CA ASP A 334 34.84 19.13 8.20
C ASP A 334 35.81 19.82 9.19
N ALA A 335 35.97 19.25 10.40
CA ALA A 335 36.98 19.71 11.36
C ALA A 335 38.38 19.17 11.04
N ASP A 336 38.50 17.93 10.55
CA ASP A 336 39.80 17.37 10.13
C ASP A 336 40.31 17.95 8.82
N ASN A 337 39.42 18.36 7.90
CA ASN A 337 39.83 19.09 6.69
C ASN A 337 40.24 20.55 6.95
N LYS A 338 39.78 21.18 8.04
CA LYS A 338 40.23 22.53 8.43
C LYS A 338 41.50 22.52 9.29
N ARG A 339 41.81 21.41 9.97
CA ARG A 339 43.08 21.26 10.71
C ARG A 339 44.27 20.97 9.80
N SER A 340 44.08 20.17 8.75
CA SER A 340 45.15 19.85 7.79
C SER A 340 45.55 21.02 6.88
N GLU A 341 44.65 21.96 6.58
CA GLU A 341 44.99 23.17 5.80
C GLU A 341 45.75 24.24 6.60
N ASN A 342 45.63 24.26 7.93
CA ASN A 342 46.33 25.24 8.77
C ASN A 342 47.72 24.78 9.26
N GLU A 343 48.02 23.48 9.24
CA GLU A 343 49.37 22.97 9.53
C GLU A 343 50.29 22.95 8.29
N SER A 344 49.75 23.23 7.10
CA SER A 344 50.51 23.31 5.84
C SER A 344 51.03 24.72 5.51
N LYS A 345 50.82 25.70 6.40
CA LYS A 345 51.13 27.13 6.17
C LYS A 345 51.96 27.81 7.27
N ASN A 346 52.56 27.06 8.19
CA ASN A 346 53.52 27.60 9.16
C ASN A 346 54.89 26.96 9.03
#